data_AF-A0AAW0DDL8-F1
#
_entry.id   AF-A0AAW0DDL8-F1
#
_cell.length_a   1.000
_cell.length_b   1.000
_cell.length_c   1.000
_cell.angle_alpha   90.00
_cell.angle_beta   90.00
_cell.angle_gamma   90.00
#
_symmetry.space_group_name_H-M   'P 1'
#
loop_
_entity.id
_entity.type
_entity.pdbx_description
1 polymer ?
#
loop_
_entity_poly.entity_id
_entity_poly.type
_entity_poly.pdbx_seq_one_letter_code
_entity_poly.pdbx_strand_id
1 'polypeptide(L)'
;MARLNFDWFRAFRPNQHHVFDVLHFVKAAFKSYILEKLDERDCFNKEAYRFHDSTPSFAALASQSASLSNSSSALFDMDQPSAKSSHGMRFKELDPKVLHEERVKHGLKPWEEESAS
;
A
#
# COMPACT_ATOMS: atom_id res chain seq x y z
N MET A 1 -3.92 28.68 -12.63
CA MET A 1 -3.70 28.12 -11.28
C MET A 1 -4.58 26.89 -11.14
N ALA A 2 -4.14 25.74 -11.66
CA ALA A 2 -4.91 24.50 -11.58
C ALA A 2 -4.58 23.83 -10.24
N ARG A 3 -5.48 23.96 -9.26
CA ARG A 3 -5.39 23.22 -8.01
C ARG A 3 -5.82 21.78 -8.29
N LEU A 4 -4.97 20.83 -7.93
CA LEU A 4 -5.34 19.43 -7.87
C LEU A 4 -6.31 19.23 -6.70
N ASN A 5 -7.61 19.25 -6.98
CA ASN A 5 -8.65 18.97 -6.00
C ASN A 5 -8.65 17.48 -5.62
N PHE A 6 -7.75 17.11 -4.73
CA PHE A 6 -7.92 15.99 -3.79
C PHE A 6 -8.79 16.45 -2.61
N ASP A 7 -10.03 16.87 -2.87
CA ASP A 7 -10.84 17.55 -1.85
C ASP A 7 -11.27 16.65 -0.67
N TRP A 8 -11.14 15.32 -0.80
CA TRP A 8 -11.66 14.42 0.21
C TRP A 8 -10.66 14.05 1.34
N PHE A 9 -9.35 14.31 1.16
CA PHE A 9 -8.33 14.01 2.17
C PHE A 9 -7.18 15.04 2.26
N ARG A 10 -7.42 16.29 1.85
CA ARG A 10 -6.42 17.38 1.92
C ARG A 10 -6.01 17.77 3.35
N ALA A 11 -6.83 17.45 4.34
CA ALA A 11 -6.51 17.61 5.75
C ALA A 11 -7.20 16.49 6.54
N PHE A 12 -6.44 15.78 7.37
CA PHE A 12 -7.01 14.82 8.31
C PHE A 12 -7.93 15.56 9.27
N ARG A 13 -9.19 15.12 9.38
CA ARG A 13 -10.17 15.68 10.31
C ARG A 13 -10.42 14.69 11.44
N PRO A 14 -10.02 15.04 12.68
CA PRO A 14 -10.30 14.20 13.85
C PRO A 14 -11.80 13.89 13.95
N ASN A 15 -12.14 12.66 14.31
CA ASN A 15 -13.52 12.17 14.49
C ASN A 15 -14.40 12.20 13.22
N GLN A 16 -13.84 12.51 12.05
CA GLN A 16 -14.55 12.44 10.77
C GLN A 16 -13.89 11.42 9.84
N HIS A 17 -12.56 11.38 9.82
CA HIS A 17 -11.82 10.38 9.05
C HIS A 17 -11.46 9.20 9.94
N HIS A 18 -11.79 8.01 9.47
CA HIS A 18 -11.48 6.73 10.09
C HIS A 18 -10.30 6.06 9.36
N VAL A 19 -9.80 4.98 9.93
CA VAL A 19 -8.71 4.19 9.32
C VAL A 19 -9.08 3.71 7.92
N PHE A 20 -10.34 3.33 7.67
CA PHE A 20 -10.76 2.87 6.34
C PHE A 20 -10.68 3.98 5.28
N ASP A 21 -10.89 5.25 5.66
CA ASP A 21 -10.75 6.39 4.75
C ASP A 21 -9.28 6.56 4.33
N VAL A 22 -8.35 6.46 5.28
CA VAL A 22 -6.90 6.51 4.99
C VAL A 22 -6.51 5.36 4.07
N LEU A 23 -6.98 4.14 4.34
CA LEU A 23 -6.66 2.98 3.52
C LEU A 23 -7.26 3.11 2.10
N HIS A 24 -8.49 3.62 1.99
CA HIS A 24 -9.10 3.89 0.70
C HIS A 24 -8.30 4.94 -0.08
N PHE A 25 -7.79 5.97 0.60
CA PHE A 25 -6.92 6.98 0.01
C PHE A 25 -5.62 6.38 -0.53
N VAL A 26 -4.91 5.60 0.30
CA VAL A 26 -3.68 4.92 -0.13
C VAL A 26 -3.96 4.04 -1.35
N LYS A 27 -5.06 3.27 -1.35
CA LYS A 27 -5.47 2.46 -2.50
C LYS A 27 -5.75 3.30 -3.75
N ALA A 28 -6.45 4.42 -3.61
CA ALA A 28 -6.83 5.28 -4.73
C ALA A 28 -5.62 6.03 -5.33
N ALA A 29 -4.61 6.34 -4.51
CA ALA A 29 -3.41 7.08 -4.91
C ALA A 29 -2.61 6.42 -6.05
N PHE A 30 -2.76 5.11 -6.24
CA PHE A 30 -2.06 4.36 -7.30
C PHE A 30 -2.85 4.23 -8.61
N LYS A 31 -4.06 4.83 -8.72
CA LYS A 31 -4.87 4.75 -9.94
C LYS A 31 -4.34 5.70 -11.02
N SER A 32 -4.36 5.29 -12.29
CA SER A 32 -3.80 6.08 -13.41
C SER A 32 -4.33 7.52 -13.48
N TYR A 33 -5.65 7.71 -13.40
CA TYR A 33 -6.27 9.05 -13.46
C TYR A 33 -5.90 9.95 -12.26
N ILE A 34 -5.45 9.37 -11.15
CA ILE A 34 -4.94 10.08 -9.98
C ILE A 34 -3.48 10.47 -10.24
N LEU A 35 -2.67 9.52 -10.71
CA LEU A 35 -1.27 9.76 -11.06
C LEU A 35 -1.14 10.86 -12.13
N GLU A 36 -1.99 10.85 -13.16
CA GLU A 36 -2.05 11.88 -14.20
C GLU A 36 -2.38 13.29 -13.68
N LYS A 37 -3.01 13.35 -12.50
CA LYS A 37 -3.33 14.60 -11.80
C LYS A 37 -2.26 14.95 -10.77
N LEU A 38 -1.09 14.33 -10.73
CA LEU A 38 -0.02 14.76 -9.84
C LEU A 38 0.76 15.92 -10.45
N ASP A 39 1.11 16.90 -9.62
CA ASP A 39 2.06 17.96 -9.95
C ASP A 39 3.41 17.58 -9.35
N GLU A 40 4.50 17.95 -10.00
CA GLU A 40 5.86 17.71 -9.53
C GLU A 40 6.05 18.24 -8.10
N ARG A 41 5.37 19.33 -7.75
CA ARG A 41 5.41 19.94 -6.41
C ARG A 41 4.86 19.04 -5.31
N ASP A 42 3.91 18.18 -5.64
CA ASP A 42 3.28 17.24 -4.71
C ASP A 42 4.09 15.94 -4.56
N CYS A 43 5.03 15.70 -5.49
CA CYS A 43 5.90 14.53 -5.47
C CYS A 43 7.21 14.81 -4.72
N PHE A 44 7.40 14.15 -3.58
CA PHE A 44 8.65 14.21 -2.82
C PHE A 44 9.79 13.45 -3.54
N ASN A 45 9.48 12.32 -4.16
CA ASN A 45 10.43 11.57 -5.00
C ASN A 45 10.37 12.08 -6.44
N LYS A 46 11.36 12.90 -6.82
CA LYS A 46 11.44 13.47 -8.18
C LYS A 46 11.70 12.43 -9.25
N GLU A 47 12.48 11.39 -8.96
CA GLU A 47 12.72 10.30 -9.91
C GLU A 47 11.45 9.49 -10.18
N ALA A 48 10.61 9.27 -9.16
CA ALA A 48 9.33 8.60 -9.36
C ALA A 48 8.35 9.44 -10.21
N TYR A 49 8.40 10.77 -10.11
CA TYR A 49 7.55 11.67 -10.93
C TYR A 49 7.87 11.56 -12.44
N ARG A 50 9.09 11.15 -12.80
CA ARG A 50 9.48 10.87 -14.19
C ARG A 50 8.73 9.68 -14.82
N PHE A 51 7.78 9.06 -14.12
CA PHE A 51 6.86 8.10 -14.72
C PHE A 51 6.12 8.70 -15.93
N HIS A 52 5.94 10.03 -15.97
CA HIS A 52 5.41 10.75 -17.13
C HIS A 52 6.32 10.65 -18.37
N ASP A 53 7.63 10.47 -18.19
CA ASP A 53 8.60 10.33 -19.29
C ASP A 53 8.62 8.90 -19.85
N SER A 54 8.45 7.89 -18.99
CA SER A 54 8.43 6.47 -19.37
C SER A 54 7.57 5.62 -18.44
N THR A 55 6.27 5.53 -18.76
CA THR A 55 5.31 4.68 -18.06
C THR A 55 5.73 3.20 -17.99
N PRO A 56 6.24 2.56 -19.07
CA PRO A 56 6.61 1.15 -19.03
C PRO A 56 7.75 0.85 -18.04
N SER A 57 8.78 1.71 -18.01
CA SER A 57 9.91 1.54 -17.08
C SER A 57 9.45 1.70 -15.63
N PHE A 58 8.61 2.70 -15.35
CA PHE A 58 8.02 2.91 -14.04
C PHE A 58 7.17 1.71 -13.60
N ALA A 59 6.30 1.19 -14.49
CA ALA A 59 5.46 0.03 -14.19
C ALA A 59 6.29 -1.22 -13.85
N ALA A 60 7.39 -1.44 -14.57
CA ALA A 60 8.30 -2.55 -14.29
C ALA A 60 8.98 -2.41 -12.92
N LEU A 61 9.45 -1.21 -12.55
CA LEU A 61 10.05 -0.95 -11.25
C LEU A 61 9.04 -1.06 -10.12
N ALA A 62 7.85 -0.46 -10.28
CA ALA A 62 6.78 -0.53 -9.30
C ALA A 62 6.34 -1.98 -9.04
N SER A 63 6.24 -2.80 -10.09
CA SER A 63 5.92 -4.23 -9.98
C SER A 63 7.02 -4.98 -9.22
N GLN A 64 8.29 -4.72 -9.53
CA GLN A 64 9.41 -5.33 -8.79
C GLN A 64 9.42 -4.91 -7.32
N SER A 65 9.21 -3.63 -7.02
CA SER A 65 9.13 -3.12 -5.66
C SER A 65 7.97 -3.74 -4.88
N ALA A 66 6.80 -3.90 -5.50
CA ALA A 66 5.64 -4.57 -4.90
C ALA A 66 5.93 -6.05 -4.60
N SER A 67 6.50 -6.78 -5.56
CA SER A 67 6.87 -8.19 -5.38
C SER A 67 7.88 -8.40 -4.25
N LEU A 68 8.90 -7.54 -4.16
CA LEU A 68 9.87 -7.61 -3.08
C LEU A 68 9.23 -7.30 -1.71
N SER A 69 8.33 -6.30 -1.66
CA SER A 69 7.67 -5.88 -0.42
C SER A 69 6.65 -6.89 0.11
N ASN A 70 6.08 -7.74 -0.77
CA ASN A 70 5.18 -8.82 -0.39
C ASN A 70 5.88 -10.16 -0.19
N SER A 71 7.21 -10.22 -0.29
CA SER A 71 7.95 -11.46 -0.09
C SER A 71 7.92 -11.89 1.38
N SER A 72 7.90 -13.20 1.63
CA SER A 72 7.93 -13.75 2.99
C SER A 72 9.15 -13.26 3.79
N SER A 73 10.28 -13.01 3.12
CA SER A 73 11.44 -12.45 3.78
C SER A 73 11.24 -10.97 4.16
N ALA A 74 10.65 -10.14 3.30
CA ALA A 74 10.32 -8.77 3.68
C ALA A 74 9.27 -8.68 4.81
N LEU A 75 8.36 -9.66 4.89
CA LEU A 75 7.27 -9.67 5.87
C LEU A 75 7.64 -10.32 7.20
N PHE A 76 8.47 -11.37 7.20
CA PHE A 76 8.71 -12.23 8.35
C PHE A 76 10.18 -12.42 8.71
N ASP A 77 11.13 -12.08 7.83
CA ASP A 77 12.56 -12.28 8.09
C ASP A 77 13.10 -11.15 8.98
N MET A 78 13.62 -11.57 10.13
CA MET A 78 14.04 -10.69 11.22
C MET A 78 15.50 -10.23 11.07
N ASP A 79 16.28 -10.87 10.19
CA ASP A 79 17.74 -10.69 10.13
C ASP A 79 18.20 -9.64 9.10
N GLN A 80 17.28 -8.82 8.58
CA GLN A 80 17.67 -7.65 7.76
C GLN A 80 18.46 -6.65 8.62
N PRO A 81 19.77 -6.49 8.39
CA PRO A 81 20.63 -5.65 9.24
C PRO A 81 20.26 -4.15 9.18
N SER A 82 19.38 -3.74 8.26
CA SER A 82 18.88 -2.37 8.11
C SER A 82 17.65 -2.05 8.98
N ALA A 83 16.97 -3.04 9.55
CA ALA A 83 15.74 -2.84 10.34
C ALA A 83 16.04 -2.42 11.79
N LYS A 84 16.75 -1.30 11.96
CA LYS A 84 16.92 -0.65 13.27
C LYS A 84 15.62 0.05 13.68
N SER A 85 14.64 -0.70 14.16
CA SER A 85 13.63 -0.10 15.04
C SER A 85 13.15 -1.11 16.08
N SER A 86 13.43 -0.83 17.35
CA SER A 86 13.01 -1.65 18.50
C SER A 86 11.50 -1.55 18.80
N HIS A 87 10.72 -0.87 17.96
CA HIS A 87 9.32 -0.51 18.23
C HIS A 87 8.34 -0.87 17.10
N GLY A 88 8.78 -1.58 16.06
CA GLY A 88 7.91 -2.04 14.97
C GLY A 88 7.03 -3.24 15.36
N MET A 89 5.81 -3.30 14.82
CA MET A 89 4.95 -4.48 14.92
C MET A 89 5.64 -5.67 14.25
N ARG A 90 5.85 -6.76 14.99
CA ARG A 90 6.49 -7.98 14.47
C ARG A 90 5.45 -8.90 13.91
N PHE A 91 5.61 -9.27 12.64
CA PHE A 91 4.77 -10.29 12.01
C PHE A 91 5.50 -11.63 12.05
N LYS A 92 4.75 -12.67 12.39
CA LYS A 92 5.20 -14.06 12.29
C LYS A 92 4.21 -14.77 11.39
N GLU A 93 4.73 -15.58 10.48
CA GLU A 93 3.88 -16.46 9.69
C GLU A 93 3.13 -17.42 10.62
N LEU A 94 1.80 -17.43 10.49
CA LEU A 94 0.93 -18.27 11.30
C LEU A 94 0.79 -19.65 10.63
N ASP A 95 0.76 -20.72 11.43
CA ASP A 95 0.45 -22.05 10.89
C ASP A 95 -0.95 -22.02 10.23
N PRO A 96 -1.12 -22.57 9.02
CA PRO A 96 -2.40 -22.58 8.32
C PRO A 96 -3.58 -23.11 9.14
N LYS A 97 -3.33 -24.09 10.03
CA LYS A 97 -4.36 -24.65 10.92
C LYS A 97 -4.81 -23.63 11.95
N VAL A 98 -3.86 -22.95 12.58
CA VAL A 98 -4.13 -21.90 13.58
C VAL A 98 -4.85 -20.72 12.91
N LEU A 99 -4.43 -20.36 11.69
CA LEU A 99 -5.10 -19.30 10.92
C LEU A 99 -6.57 -19.64 10.63
N HIS A 100 -6.84 -20.90 10.27
CA HIS A 100 -8.20 -21.36 10.02
C HIS A 100 -9.06 -21.32 11.29
N GLU A 101 -8.53 -21.83 12.40
CA GLU A 101 -9.21 -21.82 13.71
C GLU A 101 -9.56 -20.40 14.17
N GLU A 102 -8.61 -19.47 14.09
CA GLU A 102 -8.85 -18.07 14.47
C GLU A 102 -9.86 -17.38 13.52
N ARG A 103 -9.83 -17.68 12.22
CA ARG A 103 -10.84 -17.15 11.29
C ARG A 103 -12.25 -17.63 11.64
N VAL A 104 -12.42 -18.92 11.91
CA VAL A 104 -13.71 -19.49 12.32
C VAL A 104 -14.20 -18.86 13.62
N LYS A 105 -13.32 -18.73 14.62
CA LYS A 105 -13.62 -18.09 15.91
C LYS A 105 -14.11 -16.65 15.78
N HIS A 106 -13.56 -15.91 14.82
CA HIS A 106 -13.97 -14.53 14.54
C HIS A 106 -15.08 -14.41 13.48
N GLY A 107 -15.65 -15.53 13.01
CA GLY A 107 -16.67 -15.54 11.97
C GLY A 107 -16.19 -14.99 10.62
N LEU A 108 -14.88 -14.98 10.40
CA LEU A 108 -14.25 -14.46 9.18
C LEU A 108 -14.27 -15.53 8.10
N LYS A 109 -14.78 -15.15 6.92
CA LYS A 109 -14.73 -16.01 5.74
C LYS A 109 -13.35 -15.95 5.09
N PRO A 110 -12.93 -17.00 4.37
CA PRO A 110 -11.82 -16.89 3.43
C PRO A 110 -12.07 -15.71 2.49
N TRP A 111 -11.01 -14.97 2.18
CA TRP A 111 -11.07 -14.01 1.08
C TRP A 111 -11.31 -14.83 -0.18
N GLU A 112 -12.46 -14.68 -0.83
CA GLU A 112 -12.64 -15.23 -2.16
C GLU A 112 -11.71 -14.46 -3.08
N GLU A 113 -10.72 -15.14 -3.65
CA GLU A 113 -10.06 -14.62 -4.84
C GLU A 113 -11.15 -14.56 -5.91
N GLU A 114 -11.75 -13.38 -6.05
CA GLU A 114 -12.61 -13.04 -7.17
C GLU A 114 -11.75 -13.27 -8.42
N SER A 115 -11.88 -14.49 -8.94
CA SER A 115 -11.09 -15.00 -10.03
C SER A 115 -11.50 -14.13 -11.20
N ALA A 116 -10.54 -13.40 -11.74
CA ALA A 116 -10.72 -12.59 -12.93
C ALA A 116 -11.50 -13.42 -13.97
N SER A 117 -12.71 -12.94 -14.27
CA SER A 117 -13.48 -13.38 -15.44
C SER A 117 -12.79 -12.96 -16.73
#